data_AF-A0A494J1Y3-F1
#
_entry.id   AF-A0A494J1Y3-F1
#
_cell.length_a   1.000
_cell.length_b   1.000
_cell.length_c   1.000
_cell.angle_alpha   90.00
_cell.angle_beta   90.00
_cell.angle_gamma   90.00
#
_symmetry.space_group_name_H-M   'P 1'
#
loop_
_entity.id
_entity.type
_entity.pdbx_description
1 polymer ?
#
loop_
_entity_poly.entity_id
_entity_poly.type
_entity_poly.pdbx_seq_one_letter_code
_entity_poly.pdbx_strand_id
1 'polypeptide(L)'
;MKEIDLQIDKNLEHLYNHEYRAIHSHRFIDVNGRELTSKFNGDQFIKEMEFRKLVFNKNNLWSLTDFGYEVIELGGWIKYLEHEKERKQLEKQKSNEETEKLKLELEVLRNTVKDYPKTKFIAKASFATAIISIIISIWQLLK
;
A
#
# COMPACT_ATOMS: atom_id res chain seq x y z
N MET A 1 6.26 -10.59 16.44
CA MET A 1 4.91 -10.39 16.99
C MET A 1 5.08 -9.77 18.37
N LYS A 2 4.43 -8.63 18.67
CA LYS A 2 4.59 -7.98 19.98
C LYS A 2 3.60 -8.60 20.97
N GLU A 3 3.98 -8.69 22.25
CA GLU A 3 3.12 -9.21 23.32
C GLU A 3 1.76 -8.49 23.38
N ILE A 4 1.77 -7.17 23.12
CA ILE A 4 0.56 -6.35 23.04
C ILE A 4 -0.41 -6.83 21.95
N ASP A 5 0.08 -7.29 20.79
CA ASP A 5 -0.79 -7.71 19.69
C ASP A 5 -1.51 -9.02 20.04
N LEU A 6 -0.83 -9.94 20.72
CA LEU A 6 -1.43 -11.18 21.21
C LEU A 6 -2.49 -10.90 22.29
N GLN A 7 -2.22 -9.92 23.15
CA GLN A 7 -3.17 -9.53 24.18
C GLN A 7 -4.42 -8.85 23.59
N ILE A 8 -4.24 -7.98 22.57
CA ILE A 8 -5.35 -7.38 21.82
C ILE A 8 -6.22 -8.50 21.22
N ASP A 9 -5.59 -9.44 20.52
CA ASP A 9 -6.28 -10.54 19.83
C ASP A 9 -7.20 -11.32 20.77
N LYS A 10 -6.67 -11.75 21.93
CA LYS A 10 -7.47 -12.45 22.95
C LYS A 10 -8.61 -11.63 23.52
N ASN A 11 -8.42 -10.34 23.72
CA ASN A 11 -9.45 -9.49 24.31
C ASN A 11 -10.53 -9.08 23.31
N LEU A 12 -10.22 -9.02 22.02
CA LEU A 12 -11.25 -8.91 20.99
C LEU A 12 -12.17 -10.12 21.02
N GLU A 13 -11.59 -11.33 21.08
CA GLU A 13 -12.37 -12.58 21.20
C GLU A 13 -13.19 -12.62 22.48
N HIS A 14 -12.59 -12.21 23.60
CA HIS A 14 -13.28 -12.15 24.88
C HIS A 14 -14.48 -11.18 24.85
N LEU A 15 -14.30 -9.99 24.28
CA LEU A 15 -15.37 -8.99 24.11
C LEU A 15 -16.49 -9.47 23.18
N TYR A 16 -16.12 -10.08 22.05
CA TYR A 16 -17.06 -10.55 21.03
C TYR A 16 -17.97 -11.67 21.56
N ASN A 17 -17.40 -12.57 22.36
CA ASN A 17 -18.10 -13.70 22.95
C ASN A 17 -18.81 -13.37 24.26
N HIS A 18 -18.64 -12.15 24.80
CA HIS A 18 -19.29 -11.75 26.04
C HIS A 18 -20.80 -11.55 25.81
N GLU A 19 -21.64 -12.01 26.75
CA GLU A 19 -23.11 -11.97 26.64
C GLU A 19 -23.65 -10.59 26.27
N TYR A 20 -23.11 -9.55 26.90
CA TYR A 20 -23.53 -8.16 26.69
C TYR A 20 -22.70 -7.42 25.62
N ARG A 21 -21.72 -8.08 24.99
CA ARG A 21 -20.74 -7.47 24.06
C ARG A 21 -20.09 -6.19 24.60
N ALA A 22 -19.97 -6.12 25.92
CA ALA A 22 -19.50 -4.99 26.68
C ALA A 22 -18.96 -5.49 28.02
N ILE A 23 -17.77 -5.03 28.41
CA ILE A 23 -17.15 -5.41 29.69
C ILE A 23 -16.57 -4.20 30.42
N HIS A 24 -16.44 -4.31 31.74
CA HIS A 24 -15.66 -3.33 32.52
C HIS A 24 -14.15 -3.53 32.31
N SER A 25 -13.36 -2.48 32.53
CA SER A 25 -11.90 -2.53 32.35
C SER A 25 -11.20 -3.65 33.14
N HIS A 26 -11.68 -3.97 34.34
CA HIS A 26 -11.11 -5.04 35.17
C HIS A 26 -11.39 -6.46 34.64
N ARG A 27 -12.29 -6.62 33.66
CA ARG A 27 -12.65 -7.90 33.04
C ARG A 27 -11.82 -8.24 31.81
N PHE A 28 -10.99 -7.31 31.33
CA PHE A 28 -10.00 -7.65 30.31
C PHE A 28 -9.02 -8.69 30.85
N ILE A 29 -8.48 -9.52 29.97
CA ILE A 29 -7.64 -10.67 30.32
C ILE A 29 -6.19 -10.50 29.84
N ASP A 30 -5.26 -11.13 30.55
CA ASP A 30 -3.87 -11.26 30.12
C ASP A 30 -3.73 -12.32 29.00
N VAL A 31 -2.52 -12.46 28.46
CA VAL A 31 -2.22 -13.48 27.44
C VAL A 31 -2.44 -14.91 27.93
N ASN A 32 -2.61 -15.15 29.23
CA ASN A 32 -2.91 -16.45 29.83
C ASN A 32 -4.39 -16.61 30.20
N GLY A 33 -5.24 -15.63 29.90
CA GLY A 33 -6.67 -15.65 30.20
C GLY A 33 -7.05 -15.23 31.62
N ARG A 34 -6.11 -14.64 32.38
CA ARG A 34 -6.38 -14.15 33.75
C ARG A 34 -6.83 -12.70 33.71
N GLU A 35 -7.87 -12.35 34.47
CA GLU A 35 -8.34 -10.97 34.56
C GLU A 35 -7.21 -10.01 34.97
N LEU A 36 -7.13 -8.87 34.28
CA LEU A 36 -6.23 -7.76 34.55
C LEU A 36 -6.74 -7.02 35.79
N THR A 37 -6.59 -7.64 36.95
CA THR A 37 -6.65 -6.91 38.22
C THR A 37 -5.55 -5.85 38.22
N SER A 38 -5.76 -4.75 38.96
CA SER A 38 -5.01 -3.48 38.99
C SER A 38 -3.46 -3.53 39.11
N LYS A 39 -2.84 -4.72 39.08
CA LYS A 39 -1.40 -4.97 39.06
C LYS A 39 -0.73 -4.84 37.69
N PHE A 40 -1.49 -4.71 36.59
CA PHE A 40 -0.92 -4.51 35.26
C PHE A 40 -1.33 -3.17 34.66
N ASN A 41 -0.56 -2.72 33.67
CA ASN A 41 -0.82 -1.62 32.74
C ASN A 41 -2.14 -1.79 31.93
N GLY A 42 -3.21 -2.32 32.51
CA GLY A 42 -4.51 -2.55 31.88
C GLY A 42 -5.08 -1.26 31.29
N ASP A 43 -4.90 -0.13 31.97
CA ASP A 43 -5.27 1.18 31.43
C ASP A 43 -4.45 1.56 30.18
N GLN A 44 -3.16 1.21 30.10
CA GLN A 44 -2.34 1.50 28.94
C GLN A 44 -2.70 0.60 27.75
N PHE A 45 -2.96 -0.68 28.02
CA PHE A 45 -3.39 -1.64 27.00
C PHE A 45 -4.76 -1.30 26.43
N ILE A 46 -5.74 -0.97 27.29
CA ILE A 46 -7.08 -0.59 26.83
C ILE A 46 -7.02 0.70 26.01
N LYS A 47 -6.19 1.68 26.41
CA LYS A 47 -5.91 2.88 25.61
C LYS A 47 -5.30 2.55 24.26
N GLU A 48 -4.46 1.53 24.16
CA GLU A 48 -3.93 1.07 22.87
C GLU A 48 -5.02 0.50 21.98
N MET A 49 -5.95 -0.29 22.53
CA MET A 49 -7.11 -0.79 21.77
C MET A 49 -8.02 0.34 21.30
N GLU A 50 -8.25 1.35 22.14
CA GLU A 50 -9.01 2.55 21.79
C GLU A 50 -8.30 3.40 20.72
N PHE A 51 -6.99 3.60 20.86
CA PHE A 51 -6.17 4.32 19.88
C PHE A 51 -6.19 3.64 18.51
N ARG A 52 -6.18 2.30 18.50
CA ARG A 52 -6.34 1.49 17.28
C ARG A 52 -7.78 1.42 16.78
N LYS A 53 -8.71 2.13 17.44
CA LYS A 53 -10.14 2.22 17.12
C LYS A 53 -10.84 0.86 17.16
N LEU A 54 -10.34 -0.08 17.94
CA LEU A 54 -10.92 -1.43 18.06
C LEU A 54 -12.06 -1.48 19.07
N VAL A 55 -11.98 -0.63 20.08
CA VAL A 55 -12.98 -0.54 21.15
C VAL A 55 -13.32 0.92 21.42
N PHE A 56 -14.46 1.13 22.06
CA PHE A 56 -14.86 2.43 22.59
C PHE A 56 -15.41 2.27 24.01
N ASN A 57 -15.30 3.34 24.80
CA ASN A 57 -15.89 3.39 26.13
C ASN A 57 -17.25 4.10 26.11
N LYS A 58 -18.25 3.50 26.74
CA LYS A 58 -19.53 4.13 27.06
C LYS A 58 -19.91 3.79 28.50
N ASN A 59 -20.00 4.80 29.36
CA ASN A 59 -20.40 4.64 30.77
C ASN A 59 -19.57 3.58 31.52
N ASN A 60 -18.24 3.61 31.38
CA ASN A 60 -17.30 2.64 31.99
C ASN A 60 -17.46 1.19 31.49
N LEU A 61 -18.12 1.00 30.36
CA LEU A 61 -18.18 -0.26 29.62
C LEU A 61 -17.43 -0.11 28.30
N TRP A 62 -16.60 -1.09 28.00
CA TRP A 62 -15.83 -1.18 26.77
C TRP A 62 -16.52 -2.13 25.82
N SER A 63 -16.77 -1.68 24.59
CA SER A 63 -17.41 -2.45 23.53
C SER A 63 -16.61 -2.34 22.23
N LEU A 64 -16.78 -3.32 21.35
CA LEU A 64 -16.18 -3.29 20.00
C LEU A 64 -16.77 -2.15 19.17
N THR A 65 -15.93 -1.43 18.44
CA THR A 65 -16.36 -0.56 17.34
C THR A 65 -16.75 -1.41 16.13
N ASP A 66 -17.33 -0.79 15.10
CA ASP A 66 -17.57 -1.46 13.81
C ASP A 66 -16.27 -2.04 13.23
N PHE A 67 -15.17 -1.28 13.31
CA PHE A 67 -13.84 -1.77 12.92
C PHE A 67 -13.37 -2.94 13.79
N GLY A 68 -13.64 -2.92 15.09
CA GLY A 68 -13.35 -4.04 15.99
C GLY A 68 -14.10 -5.32 15.60
N TYR A 69 -15.36 -5.19 15.16
CA TYR A 69 -16.14 -6.31 14.62
C TYR A 69 -15.55 -6.84 13.30
N GLU A 70 -15.22 -5.96 12.36
CA GLU A 70 -14.58 -6.36 11.10
C GLU A 70 -13.28 -7.12 11.34
N VAL A 71 -12.43 -6.64 12.25
CA VAL A 71 -11.15 -7.27 12.61
C VAL A 71 -11.36 -8.67 13.16
N ILE A 72 -12.34 -8.89 14.04
CA ILE A 72 -12.58 -10.23 14.59
C ILE A 72 -13.24 -11.17 13.58
N GLU A 73 -14.09 -10.65 12.68
CA GLU A 73 -14.66 -11.43 11.57
C GLU A 73 -13.59 -11.86 10.55
N LEU A 74 -12.52 -11.07 10.39
CA LEU A 74 -11.31 -11.46 9.65
C LEU A 74 -10.46 -12.51 10.42
N GLY A 75 -10.91 -12.94 11.59
CA GLY A 75 -10.29 -13.95 12.43
C GLY A 75 -9.23 -13.41 13.38
N GLY A 76 -9.35 -12.14 13.78
CA GLY A 76 -8.57 -11.54 14.86
C GLY A 76 -7.61 -10.44 14.41
N TRP A 77 -7.06 -9.73 15.40
CA TRP A 77 -6.08 -8.67 15.21
C TRP A 77 -4.79 -9.18 14.55
N ILE A 78 -4.34 -10.39 14.91
CA ILE A 78 -3.12 -10.97 14.32
C ILE A 78 -3.32 -11.20 12.81
N LYS A 79 -4.44 -11.80 12.41
CA LYS A 79 -4.74 -12.03 10.98
C LYS A 79 -4.93 -10.73 10.23
N TYR A 80 -5.59 -9.73 10.84
CA TYR A 80 -5.69 -8.41 10.25
C TYR A 80 -4.30 -7.79 9.97
N LEU A 81 -3.36 -7.89 10.91
CA LEU A 81 -2.00 -7.39 10.71
C LEU A 81 -1.24 -8.12 9.60
N GLU A 82 -1.46 -9.43 9.43
CA GLU A 82 -0.90 -10.22 8.34
C GLU A 82 -1.45 -9.75 6.99
N HIS A 83 -2.77 -9.62 6.87
CA HIS A 83 -3.42 -9.09 5.66
C HIS A 83 -2.98 -7.66 5.32
N GLU A 84 -2.84 -6.78 6.31
CA GLU A 84 -2.32 -5.41 6.11
C GLU A 84 -0.90 -5.42 5.57
N LYS A 85 -0.05 -6.33 6.07
CA LYS A 85 1.33 -6.47 5.60
C LYS A 85 1.38 -6.95 4.15
N GLU A 86 0.56 -7.94 3.80
CA GLU A 86 0.44 -8.43 2.43
C GLU A 86 -0.07 -7.35 1.48
N ARG A 87 -1.11 -6.61 1.86
CA ARG A 87 -1.66 -5.50 1.06
C ARG A 87 -0.60 -4.45 0.78
N LYS A 88 0.15 -4.02 1.80
CA LYS A 88 1.24 -3.05 1.66
C LYS A 88 2.38 -3.56 0.77
N GLN A 89 2.67 -4.86 0.81
CA GLN A 89 3.67 -5.45 -0.09
C GLN A 89 3.19 -5.42 -1.54
N LEU A 90 1.92 -5.75 -1.79
CA LEU A 90 1.32 -5.72 -3.12
C LEU A 90 1.28 -4.28 -3.68
N GLU A 91 0.87 -3.30 -2.87
CA GLU A 91 0.88 -1.89 -3.25
C GLU A 91 2.29 -1.40 -3.61
N LYS A 92 3.29 -1.81 -2.83
CA LYS A 92 4.69 -1.48 -3.11
C LYS A 92 5.19 -2.13 -4.40
N GLN A 93 4.80 -3.37 -4.68
CA GLN A 93 5.13 -4.05 -5.94
C GLN A 93 4.53 -3.32 -7.14
N LYS A 94 3.23 -2.98 -7.09
CA LYS A 94 2.57 -2.22 -8.15
C LYS A 94 3.22 -0.85 -8.39
N SER A 95 3.55 -0.14 -7.32
CA SER A 95 4.22 1.16 -7.42
C SER A 95 5.62 1.04 -8.04
N ASN A 96 6.37 -0.01 -7.71
CA ASN A 96 7.66 -0.27 -8.33
C ASN A 96 7.52 -0.61 -9.82
N GLU A 97 6.55 -1.45 -10.20
CA GLU A 97 6.27 -1.79 -11.60
C GLU A 97 5.92 -0.55 -12.42
N GLU A 98 5.07 0.33 -11.87
CA GLU A 98 4.72 1.60 -12.51
C GLU A 98 5.94 2.52 -12.66
N THR A 99 6.80 2.57 -11.64
CA THR A 99 8.05 3.34 -11.69
C THR A 99 9.01 2.80 -12.76
N GLU A 100 9.17 1.49 -12.87
CA GLU A 100 10.02 0.87 -13.91
C GLU A 100 9.45 1.09 -15.32
N LYS A 101 8.12 1.03 -15.48
CA LYS A 101 7.46 1.36 -16.75
C LYS A 101 7.73 2.80 -17.16
N LEU A 102 7.59 3.76 -16.23
CA LEU A 102 7.86 5.17 -16.49
C LEU A 102 9.34 5.42 -16.85
N LYS A 103 10.27 4.71 -16.21
CA LYS A 103 11.70 4.78 -16.57
C LYS A 103 11.95 4.30 -18.00
N LEU A 104 11.34 3.18 -18.40
CA LEU A 104 11.45 2.65 -19.77
C LEU A 104 10.85 3.62 -20.79
N GLU A 105 9.67 4.18 -20.52
CA GLU A 105 9.05 5.18 -21.39
C GLU A 105 9.93 6.43 -21.54
N LEU A 106 10.51 6.92 -20.43
CA LEU A 106 11.46 8.03 -20.45
C LEU A 106 12.73 7.71 -21.26
N GLU A 107 13.24 6.49 -21.18
CA GLU A 107 14.39 6.07 -21.96
C GLU A 107 14.08 6.03 -23.47
N VAL A 108 12.93 5.48 -23.84
CA VAL A 108 12.44 5.47 -25.24
C VAL A 108 12.25 6.90 -25.76
N LEU A 109 11.62 7.77 -24.98
CA LEU A 109 11.47 9.19 -25.29
C LEU A 109 12.82 9.87 -25.47
N ARG A 110 13.76 9.65 -24.53
CA ARG A 110 15.11 10.21 -24.59
C ARG A 110 15.85 9.75 -25.84
N ASN A 111 15.74 8.49 -26.22
CA ASN A 111 16.36 7.95 -27.42
C ASN A 111 15.73 8.53 -28.69
N THR A 112 14.40 8.66 -28.71
CA THR A 112 13.68 9.29 -29.82
C THR A 112 14.07 10.76 -29.99
N VAL A 113 14.19 11.52 -28.90
CA VAL A 113 14.65 12.92 -28.92
C VAL A 113 16.11 13.03 -29.36
N LYS A 114 16.98 12.10 -28.93
CA LYS A 114 18.39 12.06 -29.37
C LYS A 114 18.54 11.77 -30.86
N ASP A 115 17.67 10.91 -31.41
CA ASP A 115 17.70 10.55 -32.82
C ASP A 115 16.92 11.52 -33.71
N TYR A 116 16.09 12.39 -33.13
CA TYR A 116 15.37 13.45 -33.84
C TYR A 116 16.25 14.43 -34.64
N PRO A 117 17.36 14.98 -34.10
CA PRO A 117 18.26 15.82 -34.90
C PRO A 117 18.98 15.04 -36.01
N LYS A 118 19.33 13.77 -35.77
CA LYS A 118 19.96 12.90 -36.79
C LYS A 118 19.01 12.60 -37.94
N THR A 119 17.79 12.18 -37.64
CA THR A 119 16.75 11.90 -38.64
C THR A 119 16.39 13.15 -39.43
N LYS A 120 16.28 14.32 -38.78
CA LYS A 120 16.05 15.60 -39.47
C LYS A 120 17.20 16.00 -40.40
N PHE A 121 18.46 15.75 -39.99
CA PHE A 121 19.63 16.01 -40.83
C PHE A 121 19.70 15.05 -42.02
N ILE A 122 19.48 13.75 -41.79
CA ILE A 122 19.43 12.72 -42.83
C ILE A 122 18.34 13.05 -43.85
N ALA A 123 17.14 13.41 -43.41
CA ALA A 123 16.02 13.78 -44.28
C ALA A 123 16.34 14.99 -45.19
N LYS A 124 17.02 16.01 -44.63
CA LYS A 124 17.48 17.18 -45.42
C LYS A 124 18.58 16.80 -46.42
N ALA A 125 19.52 15.96 -46.02
CA ALA A 125 20.59 15.50 -46.90
C ALA A 125 20.03 14.66 -48.07
N SER A 126 19.10 13.74 -47.80
CA SER A 126 18.43 12.95 -48.84
C SER A 126 17.59 13.80 -49.81
N PHE A 127 17.02 14.90 -49.33
CA PHE A 127 16.29 15.82 -50.21
C PHE A 127 17.25 16.61 -51.12
N ALA A 128 18.39 17.07 -50.59
CA ALA A 128 19.40 17.75 -51.37
C ALA A 128 20.03 16.84 -52.44
N THR A 129 20.32 15.58 -52.11
CA THR A 129 20.83 14.60 -53.08
C THR A 129 19.82 14.31 -54.18
N ALA A 130 18.52 14.21 -53.85
CA ALA A 130 17.47 14.06 -54.86
C ALA A 130 17.44 15.24 -55.84
N ILE A 131 17.53 16.48 -55.34
CA ILE A 131 17.58 17.68 -56.19
C ILE A 131 18.82 17.65 -57.11
N ILE A 132 20.00 17.34 -56.56
CA ILE A 132 21.24 17.25 -57.35
C ILE A 132 21.11 16.18 -58.44
N SER A 133 20.54 15.02 -58.12
CA SER A 133 20.35 13.92 -59.06
C SER A 133 19.40 14.32 -60.21
N ILE A 134 18.34 15.06 -59.92
CA ILE A 134 17.43 15.62 -60.94
C ILE A 134 18.16 16.61 -61.85
N ILE A 135 18.95 17.53 -61.29
CA ILE A 135 19.70 18.52 -62.07
C ILE A 135 20.73 17.86 -63.00
N ILE A 136 21.48 16.86 -62.50
CA ILE A 136 22.45 16.10 -63.30
C ILE A 136 21.73 15.38 -64.45
N SER A 137 20.57 14.76 -64.18
CA SER A 137 19.79 14.04 -65.19
C SER A 137 19.30 14.98 -66.31
N ILE A 138 18.82 16.17 -65.95
CA ILE A 138 18.40 17.20 -66.94
C ILE A 138 19.60 17.68 -67.76
N TRP A 139 20.76 17.88 -67.14
CA TRP A 139 21.97 18.30 -67.85
C TRP A 139 22.49 17.23 -68.82
N GLN A 140 22.41 15.95 -68.45
CA GLN A 140 22.74 14.84 -69.34
C GLN A 140 21.79 14.71 -70.53
N LEU A 141 20.50 15.05 -70.36
CA LEU A 141 19.50 15.04 -71.44
C LEU A 141 19.63 16.21 -72.42
N LEU A 142 20.21 17.33 -71.98
CA LEU A 142 20.42 18.54 -72.79
C LEU A 142 21.78 18.57 -73.51
N LYS A 143 22.62 17.56 -73.30
CA LYS A 143 23.93 17.40 -73.93
C LYS A 143 23.87 16.39 -75.07
#